data_AF-X1ARS0-F1
#
_entry.id   AF-X1ARS0-F1
#
_cell.length_a   1.000
_cell.length_b   1.000
_cell.length_c   1.000
_cell.angle_alpha   90.00
_cell.angle_beta   90.00
_cell.angle_gamma   90.00
#
_symmetry.space_group_name_H-M   'P 1'
#
loop_
_entity.id
_entity.type
_entity.pdbx_description
1 polymer ?
#
loop_
_entity_poly.entity_id
_entity_poly.type
_entity_poly.pdbx_seq_one_letter_code
_entity_poly.pdbx_strand_id
1 'polypeptide(L)'
;MAFAHSLEYIEGKKKSLIFTQDKILSTDGEGVPELIISYIIMGKVKHIDKERERIVPELKKLLLLFKEKYKNKNLAHVSEFQEFKQEIDNLFGEEGKTVDQRLKGSFF
;
A
#
# COMPACT_ATOMS: atom_id res chain seq x y z
N MET A 1 -16.21 -21.65 -14.47
CA MET A 1 -14.81 -21.18 -14.46
C MET A 1 -14.80 -19.77 -13.88
N ALA A 2 -14.26 -19.59 -12.67
CA ALA A 2 -14.25 -18.29 -12.02
C ALA A 2 -12.96 -17.53 -12.39
N PHE A 3 -13.09 -16.41 -13.08
CA PHE A 3 -12.02 -15.43 -13.22
C PHE A 3 -11.86 -14.72 -11.86
N ALA A 4 -11.15 -15.35 -10.93
CA ALA A 4 -10.86 -14.78 -9.61
C ALA A 4 -9.37 -14.43 -9.48
N HIS A 5 -8.74 -13.94 -10.56
CA HIS A 5 -7.50 -13.20 -10.39
C HIS A 5 -7.90 -11.78 -10.02
N SER A 6 -7.83 -11.46 -8.72
CA SER A 6 -7.91 -10.08 -8.28
C SER A 6 -6.87 -9.28 -9.04
N LEU A 7 -7.30 -8.25 -9.77
CA LEU A 7 -6.38 -7.35 -10.44
C LEU A 7 -5.51 -6.69 -9.37
N GLU A 8 -4.21 -6.95 -9.41
CA GLU A 8 -3.23 -6.41 -8.44
C GLU A 8 -2.31 -5.36 -9.07
N TYR A 9 -2.58 -4.96 -10.33
CA TYR A 9 -1.85 -3.88 -10.98
C TYR A 9 -2.65 -3.18 -12.09
N ILE A 10 -2.24 -1.96 -12.43
CA ILE A 10 -2.70 -1.17 -13.57
C ILE A 10 -1.48 -0.62 -14.31
N GLU A 11 -1.44 -0.81 -15.63
CA GLU A 11 -0.40 -0.26 -16.50
C GLU A 11 -0.89 1.00 -17.23
N GLY A 12 -0.29 2.13 -16.90
CA GLY A 12 -0.47 3.38 -17.64
C GLY A 12 0.57 3.58 -18.74
N LYS A 13 0.47 4.69 -19.47
CA LYS A 13 1.44 5.03 -20.54
C LYS A 13 2.86 5.28 -20.02
N LYS A 14 2.99 5.89 -18.83
CA LYS A 14 4.27 6.29 -18.23
C LYS A 14 4.57 5.65 -16.88
N LYS A 15 3.54 5.19 -16.19
CA LYS A 15 3.62 4.70 -14.81
C LYS A 15 2.85 3.40 -14.69
N SER A 16 3.29 2.57 -13.76
CA SER A 16 2.65 1.33 -13.36
C SER A 16 2.23 1.47 -11.90
N LEU A 17 1.03 0.99 -11.58
CA LEU A 17 0.48 0.93 -10.23
C LEU A 17 0.39 -0.55 -9.85
N ILE A 18 0.95 -0.95 -8.72
CA ILE A 18 0.75 -2.27 -8.13
C ILE A 18 0.05 -2.05 -6.79
N PHE A 19 -0.99 -2.82 -6.51
CA PHE A 19 -1.80 -2.64 -5.32
C PHE A 19 -2.35 -3.96 -4.79
N THR A 20 -2.69 -3.95 -3.51
CA THR A 20 -3.46 -4.99 -2.87
C THR A 20 -4.43 -4.33 -1.90
N GLN A 21 -5.48 -5.05 -1.53
CA GLN A 21 -6.57 -4.50 -0.74
C GLN A 21 -7.04 -5.50 0.30
N ASP A 22 -7.59 -4.98 1.38
CA ASP A 22 -8.20 -5.76 2.45
C ASP A 22 -9.31 -4.92 3.11
N LYS A 23 -9.99 -5.49 4.10
CA LYS A 23 -10.98 -4.79 4.92
C LYS A 23 -10.45 -4.57 6.33
N ILE A 24 -10.78 -3.42 6.90
CA ILE A 24 -10.51 -3.08 8.30
C ILE A 24 -11.81 -2.66 8.98
N LEU A 25 -11.94 -3.03 10.24
CA LEU A 25 -13.03 -2.52 11.07
C LEU A 25 -12.54 -1.27 11.79
N SER A 26 -13.32 -0.20 11.71
CA SER A 26 -13.07 1.06 12.40
C SER A 26 -14.18 1.33 13.41
N THR A 27 -13.96 2.29 14.32
CA THR A 27 -15.01 2.71 15.27
C THR A 27 -16.00 3.71 14.67
N ASP A 28 -15.57 4.43 13.65
CA ASP A 28 -16.36 5.40 12.89
C ASP A 28 -17.17 4.76 11.74
N GLY A 29 -16.89 3.49 11.41
CA GLY A 29 -17.58 2.74 10.37
C GLY A 29 -18.85 1.99 10.80
N GLU A 30 -19.42 2.28 11.98
CA GLU A 30 -20.69 1.68 12.47
C GLU A 30 -20.76 0.14 12.39
N GLY A 31 -19.63 -0.55 12.59
CA GLY A 31 -19.57 -2.01 12.51
C GLY A 31 -19.45 -2.57 11.08
N VAL A 32 -19.39 -1.71 10.06
CA VAL A 32 -19.16 -2.07 8.65
C VAL A 32 -17.66 -2.02 8.36
N PRO A 33 -17.05 -3.13 7.88
CA PRO A 33 -15.66 -3.10 7.48
C PRO A 33 -15.41 -2.21 6.25
N GLU A 34 -14.43 -1.33 6.35
CA GLU A 34 -14.01 -0.39 5.31
C GLU A 34 -12.89 -0.96 4.46
N LEU A 35 -12.83 -0.54 3.19
CA LEU A 35 -11.78 -0.95 2.26
C LEU A 35 -10.49 -0.17 2.55
N ILE A 36 -9.39 -0.91 2.72
CA ILE A 36 -8.05 -0.34 2.75
C ILE A 36 -7.23 -0.86 1.58
N ILE A 37 -6.45 0.03 0.96
CA ILE A 37 -5.63 -0.27 -0.20
C ILE A 37 -4.19 0.11 0.12
N SER A 38 -3.28 -0.83 -0.07
CA SER A 38 -1.84 -0.57 -0.08
C SER A 38 -1.34 -0.65 -1.51
N TYR A 39 -0.58 0.37 -1.93
CA TYR A 39 -0.18 0.50 -3.32
C TYR A 39 1.19 1.15 -3.49
N ILE A 40 1.81 0.92 -4.64
CA ILE A 40 3.00 1.62 -5.11
C ILE A 40 2.81 2.11 -6.52
N ILE A 41 3.24 3.34 -6.79
CA ILE A 41 3.32 3.92 -8.12
C ILE A 41 4.78 3.96 -8.51
N MET A 42 5.10 3.45 -9.70
CA MET A 42 6.45 3.42 -10.24
C MET A 42 6.50 3.78 -11.71
N GLY A 43 7.71 4.03 -12.22
CA GLY A 43 7.95 4.15 -13.65
C GLY A 43 7.41 2.93 -14.40
N LYS A 44 7.09 3.09 -15.69
CA LYS A 44 6.65 1.96 -16.51
C LYS A 44 7.72 0.87 -16.52
N VAL A 45 7.33 -0.34 -16.16
CA VAL A 45 8.22 -1.51 -16.15
C VAL A 45 7.92 -2.40 -17.34
N LYS A 46 8.94 -3.10 -17.86
CA LYS A 46 8.78 -4.01 -19.02
C LYS A 46 8.06 -5.32 -18.66
N HIS A 47 8.19 -5.76 -17.41
CA HIS A 47 7.66 -7.04 -16.93
C HIS A 47 6.94 -6.83 -15.59
N ILE A 48 5.71 -6.29 -15.65
CA ILE A 48 4.97 -5.93 -14.44
C ILE A 48 4.61 -7.14 -13.58
N ASP A 49 4.39 -8.31 -14.17
CA ASP A 49 4.07 -9.52 -13.40
C ASP A 49 5.22 -9.92 -12.46
N LYS A 50 6.47 -9.78 -12.91
CA LYS A 50 7.65 -10.03 -12.07
C LYS A 50 7.77 -9.05 -10.91
N GLU A 51 7.49 -7.77 -11.18
CA GLU A 51 7.47 -6.75 -10.13
C GLU A 51 6.31 -6.96 -9.15
N ARG A 52 5.13 -7.34 -9.65
CA ARG A 52 3.95 -7.68 -8.85
C ARG A 52 4.27 -8.83 -7.90
N GLU A 53 4.86 -9.93 -8.36
CA GLU A 53 5.22 -11.08 -7.52
C GLU A 53 6.15 -10.68 -6.37
N ARG A 54 7.05 -9.72 -6.61
CA ARG A 54 7.97 -9.18 -5.59
C ARG A 54 7.28 -8.20 -4.63
N ILE A 55 6.39 -7.35 -5.13
CA ILE A 55 5.87 -6.19 -4.40
C ILE A 55 4.60 -6.52 -3.63
N VAL A 56 3.69 -7.30 -4.19
CA VAL A 56 2.41 -7.64 -3.54
C VAL A 56 2.59 -8.24 -2.15
N PRO A 57 3.54 -9.17 -1.89
CA PRO A 57 3.80 -9.66 -0.54
C PRO A 57 4.17 -8.55 0.46
N GLU A 58 4.98 -7.58 0.04
CA GLU A 58 5.38 -6.46 0.90
C GLU A 58 4.21 -5.50 1.17
N LEU A 59 3.36 -5.25 0.17
CA LEU A 59 2.13 -4.47 0.36
C LEU A 59 1.14 -5.18 1.30
N LYS A 60 1.07 -6.52 1.26
CA LYS A 60 0.27 -7.33 2.19
C LYS A 60 0.80 -7.25 3.62
N LYS A 61 2.11 -7.32 3.82
CA LYS A 61 2.73 -7.09 5.15
C LYS A 61 2.40 -5.70 5.67
N LEU A 62 2.45 -4.69 4.81
CA LEU A 62 2.12 -3.32 5.20
C LEU A 62 0.65 -3.18 5.64
N LEU A 63 -0.30 -3.81 4.91
CA LEU A 63 -1.70 -3.86 5.32
C LEU A 63 -1.89 -4.57 6.66
N LEU A 64 -1.17 -5.68 6.89
CA LEU A 64 -1.24 -6.41 8.15
C LEU A 64 -0.82 -5.53 9.32
N LEU A 65 0.33 -4.86 9.21
CA LEU A 65 0.83 -3.96 10.25
C LEU A 65 -0.11 -2.78 10.49
N PHE A 66 -0.66 -2.20 9.43
CA PHE A 66 -1.67 -1.14 9.56
C PHE A 66 -2.89 -1.64 10.34
N LYS A 67 -3.41 -2.83 10.01
CA LYS A 67 -4.55 -3.42 10.72
C LYS A 67 -4.23 -3.74 12.17
N GLU A 68 -3.05 -4.28 12.47
CA GLU A 68 -2.64 -4.55 13.85
C GLU A 68 -2.62 -3.29 14.70
N LYS A 69 -2.17 -2.17 14.12
CA LYS A 69 -2.07 -0.88 14.84
C LYS A 69 -3.40 -0.11 14.89
N TYR A 70 -4.25 -0.22 13.87
CA TYR A 70 -5.41 0.68 13.68
C TYR A 70 -6.77 -0.02 13.62
N LYS A 71 -6.86 -1.35 13.73
CA LYS A 71 -8.14 -2.03 13.86
C LYS A 71 -8.90 -1.52 15.08
N ASN A 72 -10.19 -1.26 14.90
CA ASN A 72 -11.08 -0.69 15.91
C ASN A 72 -10.62 0.68 16.44
N LYS A 73 -9.88 1.44 15.63
CA LYS A 73 -9.62 2.87 15.87
C LYS A 73 -10.48 3.71 14.93
N ASN A 74 -10.50 5.01 15.19
CA ASN A 74 -11.10 5.99 14.29
C ASN A 74 -10.16 6.19 13.09
N LEU A 75 -10.68 6.04 11.87
CA LEU A 75 -9.89 6.17 10.64
C LEU A 75 -10.14 7.48 9.87
N ALA A 76 -11.06 8.33 10.34
CA ALA A 76 -11.44 9.58 9.66
C ALA A 76 -10.33 10.63 9.57
N HIS A 77 -9.32 10.57 10.46
CA HIS A 77 -8.31 11.62 10.59
C HIS A 77 -6.92 11.13 10.21
N VAL A 78 -6.36 11.70 9.14
CA VAL A 78 -5.03 11.35 8.63
C VAL A 78 -3.91 11.61 9.66
N SER A 79 -4.11 12.56 10.59
CA SER A 79 -3.18 12.85 11.68
C SER A 79 -2.91 11.63 12.58
N GLU A 80 -3.86 10.71 12.71
CA GLU A 80 -3.74 9.49 13.52
C GLU A 80 -2.68 8.52 12.96
N PHE A 81 -2.28 8.70 11.70
CA PHE A 81 -1.37 7.80 10.99
C PHE A 81 0.07 8.35 10.87
N GLN A 82 0.39 9.48 11.51
CA GLN A 82 1.73 10.09 11.37
C GLN A 82 2.86 9.16 11.81
N GLU A 83 2.68 8.42 12.89
CA GLU A 83 3.66 7.43 13.36
C GLU A 83 3.81 6.26 12.38
N PHE A 84 2.73 5.88 11.71
CA PHE A 84 2.76 4.78 10.74
C PHE A 84 3.65 5.12 9.55
N LYS A 85 3.77 6.41 9.19
CA LYS A 85 4.73 6.85 8.17
C LYS A 85 6.17 6.47 8.52
N GLN A 86 6.56 6.60 9.79
CA GLN A 86 7.90 6.20 10.24
C GLN A 86 8.07 4.68 10.17
N GLU A 87 7.02 3.91 10.43
CA GLU A 87 7.05 2.46 10.26
C GLU A 87 7.21 2.05 8.79
N ILE A 88 6.55 2.74 7.86
CA ILE A 88 6.77 2.56 6.42
C ILE A 88 8.23 2.89 6.07
N ASP A 89 8.75 4.01 6.57
CA ASP A 89 10.15 4.39 6.35
C ASP A 89 11.13 3.34 6.92
N ASN A 90 10.82 2.70 8.04
CA ASN A 90 11.68 1.64 8.61
C ASN A 90 11.61 0.32 7.83
N LEU A 91 10.44 -0.03 7.29
CA LEU A 91 10.24 -1.26 6.52
C LEU A 91 10.80 -1.17 5.10
N PHE A 92 10.71 0.02 4.50
CA PHE A 92 11.03 0.24 3.10
C PHE A 92 12.24 1.16 2.87
N GLY A 93 12.72 1.85 3.89
CA GLY A 93 13.95 2.62 3.85
C GLY A 93 15.17 1.70 3.96
N GLU A 94 15.92 1.55 2.86
CA GLU A 94 17.31 1.12 2.96
C GLU A 94 18.15 2.25 3.55
N GLU A 95 19.28 1.89 4.17
CA GLU A 95 20.24 2.81 4.80
C GLU A 95 20.34 4.15 4.04
N GLY A 96 19.85 5.21 4.69
CA GLY A 96 20.05 6.59 4.26
C GLY A 96 18.99 7.22 3.36
N LYS A 97 17.87 6.57 3.00
CA LYS A 97 16.79 7.24 2.24
C LYS A 97 15.38 6.97 2.73
N THR A 98 14.62 8.04 3.04
CA THR A 98 13.19 7.95 3.40
C THR A 98 12.31 7.67 2.17
N VAL A 99 11.08 7.20 2.38
CA VAL A 99 10.09 6.94 1.34
C VAL A 99 9.83 8.19 0.51
N ASP A 100 9.72 9.36 1.14
CA ASP A 100 9.56 10.65 0.46
C ASP A 100 10.75 10.94 -0.49
N GLN A 101 11.98 10.58 -0.11
CA GLN A 101 13.16 10.78 -0.94
C GLN A 101 13.19 9.81 -2.13
N ARG A 102 12.68 8.59 -1.97
CA ARG A 102 12.50 7.63 -3.08
C ARG A 102 11.41 8.09 -4.05
N LEU A 103 10.30 8.60 -3.51
CA LEU A 103 9.17 9.09 -4.28
C LEU A 103 9.54 10.35 -5.08
N LYS A 104 10.31 11.28 -4.51
CA LYS A 104 10.81 12.46 -5.24
C LYS A 104 11.64 12.12 -6.47
N GLY A 105 12.39 11.00 -6.47
CA GLY A 105 13.14 10.54 -7.64
C GLY A 105 12.28 9.80 -8.69
N SER A 106 11.07 9.38 -8.32
CA SER A 106 10.16 8.61 -9.17
C SER A 106 9.09 9.48 -9.87
N PHE A 107 8.95 10.74 -9.46
CA PHE A 107 8.07 11.75 -10.08
C PHE A 107 8.85 12.66 -11.04
N PHE A 108 9.41 12.06 -12.10
CA PHE A 108 9.73 12.74 -13.35
C PHE A 108 9.09 11.96 -14.51
#